data_AF-A0A963JRI8-F1
#
_entry.id   AF-A0A963JRI8-F1
#
_cell.length_a   1.000
_cell.length_b   1.000
_cell.length_c   1.000
_cell.angle_alpha   90.00
_cell.angle_beta   90.00
_cell.angle_gamma   90.00
#
_symmetry.space_group_name_H-M   'P 1'
#
loop_
_entity.id
_entity.type
_entity.pdbx_description
1 polymer ?
#
loop_
_entity_poly.entity_id
_entity_poly.type
_entity_poly.pdbx_seq_one_letter_code
_entity_poly.pdbx_strand_id
1 'polypeptide(L)'
;QSAAAALEGACRKGESAPCIDALLDKVAVELAPVLEGLAALLTPPVAAASPAAHPAEPAQLRALLKELEALLIAGDSGSQDWVAAHSGHLQAACPQAHQAIADAVENFDFEAALALLQEACLTP
;
A
#
# COMPACT_ATOMS: atom_id res chain seq x y z
N GLN A 1 -2.04 25.32 -5.67
CA GLN A 1 -0.82 25.92 -5.08
C GLN A 1 -1.02 27.38 -4.60
N SER A 2 -1.79 28.23 -5.29
CA SER A 2 -1.95 29.66 -4.90
C SER A 2 -2.70 29.87 -3.56
N ALA A 3 -3.70 29.02 -3.26
CA ALA A 3 -4.48 29.12 -2.03
C ALA A 3 -3.65 28.82 -0.75
N ALA A 4 -2.75 27.84 -0.81
CA ALA A 4 -1.90 27.46 0.34
C ALA A 4 -0.92 28.57 0.72
N ALA A 5 -0.31 29.22 -0.28
CA ALA A 5 0.58 30.36 -0.06
C ALA A 5 -0.14 31.56 0.57
N ALA A 6 -1.42 31.78 0.21
CA ALA A 6 -2.24 32.83 0.80
C ALA A 6 -2.60 32.53 2.27
N LEU A 7 -2.98 31.29 2.58
CA LEU A 7 -3.23 30.84 3.96
C LEU A 7 -1.98 30.97 4.84
N GLU A 8 -0.83 30.49 4.36
CA GLU A 8 0.44 30.65 5.09
C GLU A 8 0.79 32.12 5.34
N GLY A 9 0.56 32.99 4.35
CA GLY A 9 0.77 34.42 4.48
C GLY A 9 -0.12 35.05 5.56
N ALA A 10 -1.39 34.64 5.64
CA ALA A 10 -2.34 35.12 6.64
C ALA A 10 -2.00 34.63 8.06
N CYS A 11 -1.61 33.35 8.19
CA CYS A 11 -1.14 32.80 9.46
C CYS A 11 0.12 33.52 9.98
N ARG A 12 1.10 33.79 9.10
CA ARG A 12 2.34 34.51 9.47
C ARG A 12 2.09 35.96 9.88
N LYS A 13 1.06 36.60 9.31
CA LYS A 13 0.68 37.99 9.64
C LYS A 13 -0.22 38.10 10.87
N GLY A 14 -0.72 36.99 11.40
CA GLY A 14 -1.66 36.98 12.52
C GLY A 14 -3.03 37.58 12.14
N GLU A 15 -3.48 37.34 10.91
CA GLU A 15 -4.81 37.78 10.45
C GLU A 15 -5.92 37.18 11.32
N SER A 16 -7.07 37.85 11.33
CA SER A 16 -8.24 37.45 12.13
C SER A 16 -8.68 36.02 11.81
N ALA A 17 -9.10 35.27 12.83
CA ALA A 17 -9.64 33.91 12.71
C ALA A 17 -10.63 33.70 11.54
N PRO A 18 -11.67 34.55 11.31
CA PRO A 18 -12.58 34.37 10.17
C PRO A 18 -11.91 34.51 8.80
N CYS A 19 -10.80 35.25 8.70
CA CYS A 19 -10.02 35.38 7.46
C CYS A 19 -9.20 34.11 7.21
N ILE A 20 -8.63 33.53 8.27
CA ILE A 20 -7.90 32.26 8.20
C ILE A 20 -8.85 31.12 7.85
N ASP A 21 -10.03 31.02 8.46
CA ASP A 21 -11.04 30.01 8.13
C ASP A 21 -11.46 30.06 6.65
N ALA A 22 -11.70 31.24 6.10
CA ALA A 22 -12.05 31.40 4.68
C ALA A 22 -10.92 30.98 3.74
N LEU A 23 -9.67 31.21 4.13
CA LEU A 23 -8.50 30.75 3.37
C LEU A 23 -8.29 29.24 3.50
N LEU A 24 -8.65 28.66 4.65
CA LEU A 24 -8.57 27.23 4.93
C LEU A 24 -9.60 26.44 4.10
N ASP A 25 -10.83 26.93 4.02
CA ASP A 25 -11.89 26.38 3.14
C ASP A 25 -11.45 26.38 1.67
N LYS A 26 -10.87 27.50 1.23
CA LYS A 26 -10.37 27.64 -0.14
C LYS A 26 -9.19 26.70 -0.44
N VAL A 27 -8.33 26.43 0.56
CA VAL A 27 -7.27 25.43 0.45
C VAL A 27 -7.85 24.01 0.38
N ALA A 28 -8.87 23.72 1.18
CA ALA A 28 -9.54 22.42 1.18
C ALA A 28 -10.20 22.10 -0.17
N VAL A 29 -10.87 23.09 -0.80
CA VAL A 29 -11.46 22.94 -2.14
C VAL A 29 -10.41 22.63 -3.21
N GLU A 30 -9.24 23.29 -3.16
CA GLU A 30 -8.16 23.04 -4.12
C GLU A 30 -7.46 21.68 -3.90
N LEU A 31 -7.47 21.17 -2.66
CA LEU A 31 -6.91 19.87 -2.29
C LEU A 31 -7.85 18.71 -2.59
N ALA A 32 -9.17 18.92 -2.58
CA ALA A 32 -10.17 17.90 -2.86
C ALA A 32 -9.91 17.10 -4.16
N PRO A 33 -9.68 17.71 -5.34
CA PRO A 33 -9.42 16.95 -6.57
C PRO A 33 -8.07 16.20 -6.57
N VAL A 34 -7.09 16.68 -5.81
CA VAL A 34 -5.79 15.99 -5.66
C VAL A 34 -5.96 14.74 -4.82
N LEU A 35 -6.70 14.84 -3.72
CA LEU A 35 -7.05 13.71 -2.86
C LEU A 35 -7.92 12.69 -3.61
N GLU A 36 -8.88 13.15 -4.40
CA GLU A 36 -9.72 12.28 -5.24
C GLU A 36 -8.89 11.57 -6.33
N GLY A 37 -7.97 12.28 -6.98
CA GLY A 37 -7.04 11.70 -7.96
C GLY A 37 -6.10 10.66 -7.35
N LEU A 38 -5.59 10.92 -6.14
CA LEU A 38 -4.76 9.96 -5.39
C LEU A 38 -5.59 8.72 -4.96
N ALA A 39 -6.81 8.93 -4.49
CA ALA A 39 -7.72 7.82 -4.13
C ALA A 39 -8.05 6.94 -5.34
N ALA A 40 -8.20 7.53 -6.52
CA ALA A 40 -8.40 6.80 -7.77
C ALA A 40 -7.16 5.98 -8.21
N LEU A 41 -5.94 6.45 -7.89
CA LEU A 41 -4.71 5.70 -8.16
C LEU A 41 -4.47 4.56 -7.17
N LEU A 42 -4.94 4.71 -5.93
CA LEU A 42 -4.86 3.70 -4.87
C LEU A 42 -5.99 2.66 -4.97
N THR A 43 -7.05 2.97 -5.71
CA THR A 43 -8.10 2.01 -6.02
C THR A 43 -7.63 1.18 -7.21
N PRO A 44 -7.33 -0.13 -7.04
CA PRO A 44 -7.09 -0.99 -8.19
C PRO A 44 -8.30 -0.89 -9.11
N PRO A 45 -8.12 -0.86 -10.45
CA PRO A 45 -9.25 -0.79 -11.35
C PRO A 45 -10.20 -1.92 -10.98
N VAL A 46 -11.44 -1.57 -10.61
CA VAL A 46 -12.51 -2.55 -10.47
C VAL A 46 -12.66 -3.18 -11.85
N ALA A 47 -11.97 -4.29 -12.05
CA ALA A 47 -12.09 -5.09 -13.24
C ALA A 47 -13.57 -5.43 -13.35
N ALA A 48 -14.22 -4.87 -14.36
CA ALA A 48 -15.57 -5.25 -14.73
C ALA A 48 -15.61 -6.78 -14.73
N ALA A 49 -16.47 -7.33 -13.86
CA ALA A 49 -16.58 -8.75 -13.62
C ALA A 49 -16.69 -9.50 -14.95
N SER A 50 -15.65 -10.25 -15.31
CA SER A 50 -15.75 -11.27 -16.35
C SER A 50 -16.35 -12.53 -15.74
N PRO A 51 -17.40 -13.10 -16.34
CA PRO A 51 -18.02 -14.31 -15.84
C PRO A 51 -17.20 -15.52 -16.29
N ALA A 52 -16.60 -16.23 -15.32
CA ALA A 52 -16.50 -17.69 -15.24
C ALA A 52 -15.40 -18.07 -14.26
N ALA A 53 -15.79 -18.66 -13.13
CA ALA A 53 -14.91 -19.45 -12.30
C ALA A 53 -14.31 -20.61 -13.12
N HIS A 54 -12.98 -20.69 -13.25
CA HIS A 54 -12.16 -21.88 -13.62
C HIS A 54 -10.65 -21.54 -13.39
N PRO A 55 -9.76 -22.55 -13.18
CA PRO A 55 -8.68 -22.52 -12.18
C PRO A 55 -7.57 -21.51 -12.52
N ALA A 56 -7.64 -20.34 -11.90
CA ALA A 56 -6.64 -19.29 -12.03
C ALA A 56 -5.76 -19.14 -10.77
N GLU A 57 -5.78 -20.13 -9.89
CA GLU A 57 -5.12 -20.10 -8.58
C GLU A 57 -3.58 -20.03 -8.62
N PRO A 58 -2.83 -20.76 -9.48
CA PRO A 58 -1.37 -20.78 -9.37
C PRO A 58 -0.68 -19.54 -9.94
N ALA A 59 -1.22 -18.92 -11.00
CA ALA A 59 -0.58 -17.77 -11.64
C ALA A 59 -0.77 -16.46 -10.85
N GLN A 60 -1.97 -16.24 -10.29
CA GLN A 60 -2.24 -15.11 -9.40
C GLN A 60 -1.46 -15.23 -8.09
N LEU A 61 -1.38 -16.44 -7.52
CA LEU A 61 -0.57 -16.70 -6.33
C LEU A 61 0.90 -16.42 -6.59
N ARG A 62 1.44 -16.85 -7.75
CA ARG A 62 2.84 -16.59 -8.11
C ARG A 62 3.13 -15.10 -8.35
N ALA A 63 2.17 -14.34 -8.88
CA ALA A 63 2.28 -12.89 -9.01
C ALA A 63 2.32 -12.19 -7.64
N LEU A 64 1.44 -12.61 -6.72
CA LEU A 64 1.43 -12.13 -5.34
C LEU A 64 2.76 -12.40 -4.63
N LEU A 65 3.29 -13.62 -4.72
CA LEU A 65 4.57 -13.96 -4.10
C LEU A 65 5.75 -13.16 -4.68
N LYS A 66 5.72 -12.84 -5.98
CA LYS A 66 6.71 -11.95 -6.60
C LYS A 66 6.62 -10.51 -6.13
N GLU A 67 5.41 -10.05 -5.80
CA GLU A 67 5.19 -8.72 -5.25
C GLU A 67 5.79 -8.62 -3.83
N LEU A 68 5.53 -9.63 -2.98
CA LEU A 68 6.20 -9.76 -1.70
C LEU A 68 7.72 -9.86 -1.85
N GLU A 69 8.22 -10.68 -2.77
CA GLU A 69 9.66 -10.79 -3.06
C GLU A 69 10.29 -9.42 -3.38
N ALA A 70 9.63 -8.61 -4.22
CA ALA A 70 10.11 -7.28 -4.57
C ALA A 70 10.13 -6.32 -3.36
N LEU A 71 9.10 -6.36 -2.51
CA LEU A 71 9.04 -5.55 -1.28
C LEU A 71 10.17 -5.93 -0.31
N LEU A 72 10.44 -7.23 -0.15
CA LEU A 72 11.51 -7.73 0.70
C LEU A 72 12.90 -7.36 0.17
N ILE A 73 13.13 -7.46 -1.14
CA ILE A 73 14.38 -7.03 -1.79
C ILE A 73 14.60 -5.52 -1.62
N ALA A 74 13.53 -4.72 -1.71
CA ALA A 74 13.59 -3.28 -1.51
C ALA A 74 13.76 -2.88 -0.03
N GLY A 75 13.57 -3.81 0.91
CA GLY A 75 13.49 -3.51 2.34
C GLY A 75 12.30 -2.60 2.68
N ASP A 76 11.21 -2.72 1.92
CA ASP A 76 10.05 -1.86 2.04
C ASP A 76 9.19 -2.30 3.23
N SER A 77 8.87 -1.36 4.12
CA SER A 77 7.98 -1.59 5.28
C SER A 77 6.57 -2.00 4.87
N GLY A 78 6.15 -1.70 3.62
CA GLY A 78 4.90 -2.17 3.04
C GLY A 78 4.81 -3.70 2.93
N SER A 79 5.91 -4.43 3.10
CA SER A 79 5.89 -5.89 3.27
C SER A 79 5.07 -6.34 4.49
N GLN A 80 5.03 -5.55 5.57
CA GLN A 80 4.22 -5.84 6.77
C GLN A 80 2.73 -5.76 6.46
N ASP A 81 2.29 -4.66 5.84
CA ASP A 81 0.91 -4.49 5.37
C ASP A 81 0.53 -5.58 4.35
N TRP A 82 1.46 -5.93 3.47
CA TRP A 82 1.25 -6.98 2.49
C TRP A 82 0.98 -8.33 3.16
N VAL A 83 1.82 -8.72 4.13
CA VAL A 83 1.69 -9.99 4.87
C VAL A 83 0.37 -10.01 5.65
N ALA A 84 -0.01 -8.89 6.28
CA ALA A 84 -1.29 -8.78 6.98
C ALA A 84 -2.50 -8.95 6.02
N ALA A 85 -2.46 -8.30 4.86
CA ALA A 85 -3.54 -8.34 3.87
C ALA A 85 -3.63 -9.68 3.12
N HIS A 86 -2.51 -10.39 2.94
CA HIS A 86 -2.43 -11.59 2.10
C HIS A 86 -1.99 -12.85 2.84
N SER A 87 -2.10 -12.88 4.18
CA SER A 87 -1.72 -14.01 5.03
C SER A 87 -2.28 -15.35 4.59
N GLY A 88 -3.55 -15.39 4.15
CA GLY A 88 -4.18 -16.61 3.62
C GLY A 88 -3.55 -17.12 2.31
N HIS A 89 -3.12 -16.22 1.44
CA HIS A 89 -2.41 -16.58 0.21
C HIS A 89 -0.99 -17.06 0.51
N LEU A 90 -0.29 -16.39 1.43
CA LEU A 90 1.03 -16.82 1.89
C LEU A 90 0.97 -18.21 2.54
N GLN A 91 -0.05 -18.48 3.35
CA GLN A 91 -0.29 -19.81 3.94
C GLN A 91 -0.61 -20.87 2.88
N ALA A 92 -1.41 -20.54 1.88
CA ALA A 92 -1.71 -21.45 0.77
C ALA A 92 -0.47 -21.80 -0.06
N ALA A 93 0.44 -20.84 -0.26
CA ALA A 93 1.68 -21.07 -0.99
C ALA A 93 2.76 -21.79 -0.16
N CYS A 94 2.91 -21.40 1.10
CA CYS A 94 3.96 -21.83 2.02
C CYS A 94 3.37 -22.27 3.38
N PRO A 95 2.60 -23.37 3.45
CA PRO A 95 1.91 -23.74 4.68
C PRO A 95 2.88 -23.98 5.86
N GLN A 96 4.10 -24.41 5.57
CA GLN A 96 5.11 -24.72 6.60
C GLN A 96 5.98 -23.50 6.98
N ALA A 97 6.15 -22.53 6.08
CA ALA A 97 7.06 -21.38 6.28
C ALA A 97 6.34 -20.04 6.49
N HIS A 98 5.03 -19.95 6.23
CA HIS A 98 4.28 -18.69 6.30
C HIS A 98 4.45 -17.95 7.63
N GLN A 99 4.42 -18.68 8.75
CA GLN A 99 4.55 -18.10 10.08
C GLN A 99 5.96 -17.52 10.31
N ALA A 100 7.00 -18.22 9.86
CA ALA A 100 8.38 -17.77 9.97
C ALA A 100 8.66 -16.57 9.05
N ILE A 101 8.05 -16.53 7.86
CA ILE A 101 8.12 -15.37 6.95
C ILE A 101 7.44 -14.16 7.60
N ALA A 102 6.24 -14.33 8.17
CA ALA A 102 5.52 -13.25 8.84
C ALA A 102 6.32 -12.69 10.03
N ASP A 103 6.86 -13.57 10.88
CA ASP A 103 7.66 -13.18 12.05
C ASP A 103 8.93 -12.42 11.65
N ALA A 104 9.64 -12.87 10.60
CA ALA A 104 10.80 -12.15 10.07
C ALA A 104 10.42 -10.76 9.51
N VAL A 105 9.28 -10.63 8.83
CA VAL A 105 8.77 -9.35 8.32
C VAL A 105 8.36 -8.41 9.46
N GLU A 106 7.72 -8.92 10.52
CA GLU A 106 7.38 -8.16 11.72
C GLU A 106 8.63 -7.65 12.46
N ASN A 107 9.70 -8.44 12.46
CA ASN A 107 10.99 -8.08 13.07
C ASN A 107 11.90 -7.22 12.15
N PHE A 108 11.41 -6.83 10.96
CA PHE A 108 12.19 -6.11 9.93
C PHE A 108 13.39 -6.90 9.38
N ASP A 109 13.44 -8.22 9.62
CA ASP A 109 14.43 -9.15 9.08
C ASP A 109 14.06 -9.56 7.64
N PHE A 110 14.02 -8.58 6.73
CA PHE A 110 13.58 -8.78 5.35
C PHE A 110 14.45 -9.79 4.58
N GLU A 111 15.74 -9.86 4.90
CA GLU A 111 16.68 -10.79 4.29
C GLU A 111 16.36 -12.25 4.67
N ALA A 112 16.00 -12.49 5.94
CA ALA A 112 15.56 -13.80 6.42
C ALA A 112 14.19 -14.17 5.83
N ALA A 113 13.25 -13.21 5.77
CA ALA A 113 11.95 -13.40 5.14
C ALA A 113 12.08 -13.77 3.65
N LEU A 114 12.99 -13.11 2.93
CA LEU A 114 13.25 -13.37 1.51
C LEU A 114 13.80 -14.77 1.28
N ALA A 115 14.78 -15.18 2.09
CA ALA A 115 15.37 -16.53 2.01
C ALA A 115 14.30 -17.62 2.26
N LEU A 116 13.47 -17.44 3.29
CA LEU A 116 12.37 -18.35 3.60
C LEU A 116 11.32 -18.40 2.49
N LEU A 117 10.97 -17.25 1.90
CA LEU A 117 10.04 -17.15 0.77
C LEU A 117 10.59 -17.88 -0.46
N GLN A 118 11.87 -17.68 -0.79
CA GLN A 118 12.48 -18.32 -1.95
C GLN A 118 12.59 -19.84 -1.77
N GLU A 119 12.98 -20.29 -0.59
CA GLU A 119 13.19 -21.70 -0.28
C GLU A 119 11.88 -22.48 -0.19
N ALA A 120 10.82 -21.90 0.38
CA ALA A 120 9.57 -22.59 0.64
C ALA A 120 8.48 -22.39 -0.43
N CYS A 121 8.51 -21.29 -1.19
CA CYS A 121 7.43 -20.90 -2.12
C CYS A 121 7.86 -20.78 -3.59
N LEU A 122 9.14 -20.50 -3.88
CA LEU A 122 9.63 -20.21 -5.24
C LEU A 122 10.56 -21.30 -5.81
N THR A 123 10.85 -22.34 -5.04
CA THR A 123 11.52 -23.56 -5.50
C THR A 123 10.64 -24.35 -6.48
N PRO A 124 11.22 -24.91 -7.57
CA PRO A 124 10.48 -25.65 -8.60
C PRO A 124 10.02 -27.04 -8.16
#